data_AF-A0AAU9D3C5-F1
#
_entry.id   AF-A0AAU9D3C5-F1
#
_cell.length_a   1.000
_cell.length_b   1.000
_cell.length_c   1.000
_cell.angle_alpha   90.00
_cell.angle_beta   90.00
_cell.angle_gamma   90.00
#
_symmetry.space_group_name_H-M   'P 1'
#
loop_
_entity.id
_entity.type
_entity.pdbx_description
1 polymer ?
#
loop_
_entity_poly.entity_id
_entity_poly.type
_entity_poly.pdbx_seq_one_letter_code
_entity_poly.pdbx_strand_id
1 'polypeptide(L)'
;MSIRMRVGASKAQAASTRALCRKQIEDYRNLQSAINDFLLTTDTLKGEAYKSARAYFNKVLKPLGQGGMLLAEAVEKAVQKFPDQYQAEVDHGDLDEAELESKIAELKTLISSAKSILNQISDVPVQGLPGVSTTNNSLPALIKEREIANTQLMISGYEQTLEKLKILLDKLRAFNAKSSTIFKDIDVLKQAVDQGLEQTKTSWDGIRGVFLIPDNLDWANTIQNFQKAKEEAHRKSMMEKLKPYKVYAWRFKDPSTNKVTTNWFIDKNGERIFDQELEDFLKKHGEELKGVYKEISWEELLELDQAARRKGDGKNYLTRHQVPNVGV
;
A
#
# COMPACT_ATOMS: atom_id res chain seq x y z
N MET A 1 13.59 -16.50 22.38
CA MET A 1 12.41 -15.60 22.36
C MET A 1 11.37 -16.26 21.47
N SER A 2 10.10 -16.35 21.90
CA SER A 2 8.99 -16.94 21.10
C SER A 2 8.31 -15.86 20.25
N ILE A 3 7.96 -16.18 19.00
CA ILE A 3 7.21 -15.29 18.10
C ILE A 3 5.74 -15.24 18.53
N ARG A 4 5.20 -14.03 18.71
CA ARG A 4 3.80 -13.82 19.08
C ARG A 4 3.18 -12.72 18.22
N MET A 5 2.07 -13.05 17.55
CA MET A 5 1.26 -12.09 16.81
C MET A 5 -0.11 -11.94 17.47
N ARG A 6 -0.46 -10.70 17.78
CA ARG A 6 -1.78 -10.29 18.29
C ARG A 6 -2.43 -9.40 17.27
N VAL A 7 -3.33 -9.95 16.45
CA VAL A 7 -3.89 -9.26 15.28
C VAL A 7 -4.68 -8.04 15.68
N GLY A 8 -5.54 -8.16 16.71
CA GLY A 8 -6.32 -7.04 17.22
C GLY A 8 -5.45 -5.90 17.72
N ALA A 9 -4.43 -6.21 18.52
CA ALA A 9 -3.50 -5.21 19.05
C ALA A 9 -2.66 -4.55 17.94
N SER A 10 -2.16 -5.35 16.98
CA SER A 10 -1.39 -4.83 15.84
C SER A 10 -2.24 -3.90 14.97
N LYS A 11 -3.50 -4.24 14.70
CA LYS A 11 -4.43 -3.35 13.98
C LYS A 11 -4.76 -2.08 14.75
N ALA A 12 -4.95 -2.16 16.07
CA ALA A 12 -5.19 -0.99 16.90
C ALA A 12 -3.98 -0.04 16.91
N GLN A 13 -2.77 -0.58 17.03
CA GLN A 13 -1.52 0.18 16.93
C GLN A 13 -1.35 0.79 15.54
N ALA A 14 -1.68 0.05 14.48
CA ALA A 14 -1.67 0.60 13.13
C ALA A 14 -2.65 1.78 13.01
N ALA A 15 -3.89 1.62 13.46
CA ALA A 15 -4.91 2.67 13.39
C ALA A 15 -4.50 3.95 14.13
N SER A 16 -4.00 3.82 15.37
CA SER A 16 -3.58 4.99 16.17
C SER A 16 -2.34 5.67 15.57
N THR A 17 -1.36 4.90 15.13
CA THR A 17 -0.14 5.45 14.50
C THR A 17 -0.48 6.16 13.20
N ARG A 18 -1.36 5.60 12.37
CA ARG A 18 -1.82 6.24 11.14
C ARG A 18 -2.54 7.56 11.39
N ALA A 19 -3.39 7.63 12.43
CA ALA A 19 -4.08 8.86 12.78
C ALA A 19 -3.07 9.98 13.11
N LEU A 20 -2.02 9.64 13.87
CA LEU A 20 -0.92 10.55 14.16
C LEU A 20 -0.15 10.97 12.89
N CYS A 21 0.24 10.01 12.04
CA CYS A 21 0.95 10.29 10.80
C CYS A 21 0.15 11.18 9.85
N ARG A 22 -1.17 10.97 9.73
CA ARG A 22 -2.05 11.81 8.90
C ARG A 22 -2.06 13.26 9.36
N LYS A 23 -2.13 13.48 10.68
CA LYS A 23 -2.00 14.83 11.25
C LYS A 23 -0.64 15.45 10.92
N GLN A 24 0.45 14.70 11.11
CA GLN A 24 1.80 15.17 10.77
C GLN A 24 1.94 15.51 9.28
N ILE A 25 1.36 14.70 8.38
CA ILE A 25 1.37 14.97 6.94
C ILE A 25 0.67 16.29 6.62
N GLU A 26 -0.46 16.59 7.27
CA GLU A 26 -1.16 17.87 7.13
C GLU A 26 -0.29 19.03 7.64
N ASP A 27 0.31 18.89 8.83
CA ASP A 27 1.23 19.89 9.39
C ASP A 27 2.41 20.15 8.45
N TYR A 28 2.99 19.11 7.85
CA TYR A 28 4.07 19.25 6.86
C TYR A 28 3.61 19.90 5.56
N ARG A 29 2.37 19.65 5.10
CA ARG A 29 1.81 20.37 3.93
C ARG A 29 1.68 21.86 4.21
N ASN A 30 1.20 22.22 5.40
CA ASN A 30 1.11 23.62 5.83
C ASN A 30 2.50 24.27 5.90
N LEU A 31 3.49 23.56 6.45
CA LEU A 31 4.88 24.00 6.47
C LEU A 31 5.44 24.21 5.06
N GLN A 32 5.21 23.27 4.14
CA GLN A 32 5.65 23.39 2.74
C GLN A 32 4.99 24.57 2.05
N SER A 33 3.70 24.82 2.30
CA SER A 33 3.00 26.00 1.79
C SER A 33 3.67 27.29 2.28
N ALA A 34 3.84 27.42 3.60
CA ALA A 34 4.45 28.60 4.20
C ALA A 34 5.88 28.85 3.69
N ILE A 35 6.68 27.79 3.52
CA ILE A 35 8.01 27.89 2.92
C ILE A 35 7.91 28.38 1.47
N ASN A 36 7.01 27.84 0.65
CA ASN A 36 6.84 28.27 -0.73
C ASN A 36 6.35 29.73 -0.82
N ASP A 37 5.41 30.14 0.03
CA ASP A 37 4.91 31.53 0.09
C ASP A 37 6.03 32.52 0.45
N PHE A 38 6.87 32.15 1.44
CA PHE A 38 8.06 32.91 1.78
C PHE A 38 9.05 33.01 0.61
N LEU A 39 9.26 31.92 -0.13
CA LEU A 39 10.15 31.89 -1.28
C LEU A 39 9.61 32.68 -2.47
N LEU A 40 8.29 32.77 -2.65
CA LEU A 40 7.64 33.51 -3.74
C LEU A 40 7.53 35.01 -3.46
N THR A 41 7.57 35.43 -2.20
CA THR A 41 7.59 36.84 -1.83
C THR A 41 8.92 37.46 -2.28
N THR A 42 8.89 38.37 -3.27
CA THR A 42 10.12 39.00 -3.79
C THR A 42 10.16 40.53 -3.67
N ASP A 43 9.02 41.16 -3.39
CA ASP A 43 8.86 42.58 -3.70
C ASP A 43 9.00 43.51 -2.49
N THR A 44 9.01 42.96 -1.27
CA THR A 44 8.92 43.74 -0.02
C THR A 44 10.19 43.72 0.83
N LEU A 45 10.92 42.59 0.86
CA LEU A 45 12.11 42.40 1.70
C LEU A 45 13.37 42.27 0.85
N LYS A 46 14.42 43.01 1.22
CA LYS A 46 15.69 43.09 0.48
C LYS A 46 16.88 43.04 1.45
N GLY A 47 18.06 42.66 0.95
CA GLY A 47 19.31 42.60 1.70
C GLY A 47 19.93 41.20 1.78
N GLU A 48 21.18 41.12 2.20
CA GLU A 48 21.96 39.87 2.22
C GLU A 48 21.45 38.85 3.25
N ALA A 49 20.97 39.32 4.41
CA ALA A 49 20.29 38.47 5.39
C ALA A 49 19.05 37.78 4.78
N TYR A 50 18.24 38.53 4.04
CA TYR A 50 17.04 38.00 3.40
C TYR A 50 17.36 37.06 2.24
N LYS A 51 18.33 37.40 1.38
CA LYS A 51 18.80 36.52 0.30
C LYS A 51 19.33 35.19 0.83
N SER A 52 20.18 35.23 1.86
CA SER A 52 20.72 34.02 2.49
C SER A 52 19.63 33.19 3.17
N ALA A 53 18.65 33.83 3.83
CA ALA A 53 17.48 33.14 4.39
C ALA A 53 16.69 32.39 3.29
N ARG A 54 16.38 33.03 2.16
CA ARG A 54 15.70 32.37 1.03
C ARG A 54 16.51 31.19 0.49
N ALA A 55 17.82 31.36 0.32
CA ALA A 55 18.69 30.28 -0.13
C ALA A 55 18.68 29.09 0.84
N TYR A 56 18.75 29.37 2.15
CA TYR A 56 18.71 28.36 3.21
C TYR A 56 17.34 27.65 3.28
N PHE A 57 16.23 28.39 3.23
CA PHE A 57 14.88 27.81 3.18
C PHE A 57 14.70 26.89 1.98
N ASN A 58 15.18 27.31 0.80
CA ASN A 58 15.06 26.51 -0.41
C ASN A 58 15.96 25.26 -0.41
N LYS A 59 17.21 25.38 0.06
CA LYS A 59 18.19 24.28 -0.01
C LYS A 59 18.18 23.34 1.20
N VAL A 60 17.70 23.80 2.35
CA VAL A 60 17.75 23.05 3.62
C VAL A 60 16.34 22.79 4.15
N LEU A 61 15.58 23.83 4.52
CA LEU A 61 14.30 23.61 5.21
C LEU A 61 13.22 22.98 4.31
N LYS A 62 13.18 23.31 3.03
CA LYS A 62 12.22 22.75 2.08
C LYS A 62 12.43 21.23 1.90
N PRO A 63 13.63 20.73 1.56
CA PRO A 63 13.90 19.29 1.56
C PRO A 63 13.64 18.65 2.92
N LEU A 64 13.99 19.30 4.03
CA LEU A 64 13.79 18.74 5.36
C LEU A 64 12.30 18.52 5.70
N GLY A 65 11.44 19.52 5.43
CA GLY A 65 10.00 19.38 5.59
C GLY A 65 9.42 18.30 4.67
N GLN A 66 9.98 18.13 3.47
CA GLN A 66 9.58 17.07 2.55
C GLN A 66 9.99 15.69 3.07
N GLY A 67 11.19 15.57 3.65
CA GLY A 67 11.65 14.35 4.32
C GLY A 67 10.77 13.96 5.48
N GLY A 68 10.37 14.92 6.33
CA GLY A 68 9.43 14.69 7.42
C GLY A 68 8.08 14.18 6.93
N MET A 69 7.54 14.76 5.85
CA MET A 69 6.30 14.29 5.23
C MET A 69 6.42 12.86 4.69
N LEU A 70 7.49 12.56 3.94
CA LEU A 70 7.75 11.23 3.40
C LEU A 70 7.95 10.18 4.50
N LEU A 71 8.63 10.54 5.59
CA LEU A 71 8.80 9.68 6.75
C LEU A 71 7.45 9.33 7.40
N ALA A 72 6.58 10.33 7.60
CA ALA A 72 5.25 10.10 8.15
C ALA A 72 4.39 9.19 7.24
N GLU A 73 4.46 9.39 5.92
CA GLU A 73 3.79 8.51 4.94
C GLU A 73 4.35 7.07 4.95
N ALA A 74 5.67 6.91 5.05
CA ALA A 74 6.32 5.61 5.12
C ALA A 74 5.92 4.85 6.38
N VAL A 75 5.86 5.54 7.54
CA VAL A 75 5.34 4.98 8.80
C VAL A 75 3.88 4.58 8.64
N GLU A 76 3.00 5.47 8.13
CA GLU A 76 1.57 5.18 7.94
C GLU A 76 1.35 3.91 7.09
N LYS A 77 2.12 3.77 6.02
CA LYS A 77 2.05 2.63 5.09
C LYS A 77 2.59 1.34 5.73
N ALA A 78 3.74 1.40 6.39
CA ALA A 78 4.38 0.22 6.97
C ALA A 78 3.56 -0.38 8.12
N VAL A 79 3.04 0.45 9.02
CA VAL A 79 2.25 -0.03 10.18
C VAL A 79 0.92 -0.64 9.76
N GLN A 80 0.34 -0.21 8.62
CA GLN A 80 -0.82 -0.88 8.03
C GLN A 80 -0.43 -2.18 7.33
N LYS A 81 0.65 -2.14 6.55
CA LYS A 81 1.10 -3.28 5.76
C LYS A 81 1.48 -4.48 6.62
N PHE A 82 2.00 -4.27 7.83
CA PHE A 82 2.41 -5.34 8.73
C PHE A 82 1.27 -6.32 9.11
N PRO A 83 0.16 -5.89 9.76
CA PRO A 83 -0.96 -6.78 10.06
C PRO A 83 -1.65 -7.31 8.80
N ASP A 84 -1.73 -6.51 7.73
CA ASP A 84 -2.38 -6.94 6.47
C ASP A 84 -1.60 -8.08 5.80
N GLN A 85 -0.26 -7.99 5.74
CA GLN A 85 0.58 -9.04 5.19
C GLN A 85 0.60 -10.29 6.07
N TYR A 86 0.61 -10.14 7.40
CA TYR A 86 0.46 -11.28 8.30
C TYR A 86 -0.83 -12.05 8.00
N GLN A 87 -1.96 -11.35 7.88
CA GLN A 87 -3.24 -12.00 7.61
C GLN A 87 -3.33 -12.65 6.23
N ALA A 88 -2.65 -12.08 5.23
CA ALA A 88 -2.62 -12.64 3.88
C ALA A 88 -1.74 -13.90 3.78
N GLU A 89 -0.67 -13.98 4.55
CA GLU A 89 0.37 -15.00 4.38
C GLU A 89 0.33 -16.10 5.46
N VAL A 90 -0.11 -15.76 6.67
CA VAL A 90 -0.07 -16.63 7.85
C VAL A 90 -1.45 -17.14 8.21
N ASP A 91 -2.24 -16.31 8.92
CA ASP A 91 -3.57 -16.63 9.43
C ASP A 91 -4.33 -15.35 9.82
N HIS A 92 -5.66 -15.43 9.93
CA HIS A 92 -6.48 -14.28 10.34
C HIS A 92 -6.50 -14.05 11.85
N GLY A 93 -6.14 -15.06 12.65
CA GLY A 93 -6.16 -15.04 14.11
C GLY A 93 -4.80 -14.80 14.77
N ASP A 94 -4.84 -14.74 16.10
CA ASP A 94 -3.65 -14.64 16.95
C ASP A 94 -2.86 -15.96 16.93
N LEU A 95 -1.54 -15.86 16.91
CA LEU A 95 -0.65 -17.01 17.00
C LEU A 95 0.47 -16.77 18.02
N ASP A 96 0.79 -17.82 18.76
CA ASP A 96 1.94 -17.91 19.66
C ASP A 96 2.75 -19.14 19.28
N GLU A 97 4.01 -18.95 18.90
CA GLU A 97 4.90 -20.01 18.47
C GLU A 97 5.05 -21.10 19.55
N ALA A 98 5.18 -20.71 20.83
CA ALA A 98 5.34 -21.66 21.91
C ALA A 98 4.07 -22.51 22.12
N GLU A 99 2.89 -21.90 21.95
CA GLU A 99 1.61 -22.62 22.00
C GLU A 99 1.47 -23.60 20.82
N LEU A 100 1.85 -23.18 19.62
CA LEU A 100 1.86 -24.04 18.43
C LEU A 100 2.79 -25.24 18.62
N GLU A 101 4.02 -25.01 19.09
CA GLU A 101 4.99 -26.08 19.36
C GLU A 101 4.48 -27.06 20.42
N SER A 102 3.87 -26.54 21.50
CA SER A 102 3.27 -27.38 22.55
C SER A 102 2.16 -28.27 22.00
N LYS A 103 1.22 -27.71 21.23
CA LYS A 103 0.12 -28.48 20.61
C LYS A 103 0.63 -29.51 19.60
N ILE A 104 1.67 -29.19 18.84
CA ILE A 104 2.32 -30.13 17.92
C ILE A 104 2.94 -31.30 18.68
N ALA A 105 3.63 -31.04 19.79
CA ALA A 105 4.23 -32.09 20.62
C ALA A 105 3.17 -33.00 21.27
N GLU A 106 2.08 -32.41 21.77
CA GLU A 106 0.95 -33.13 22.33
C GLU A 106 0.28 -34.03 21.27
N LEU A 107 -0.03 -33.49 20.09
CA LEU A 107 -0.64 -34.27 19.00
C LEU A 107 0.25 -35.42 18.53
N LYS A 108 1.57 -35.22 18.44
CA LYS A 108 2.50 -36.33 18.13
C LYS A 108 2.40 -37.45 19.15
N THR A 109 2.29 -37.10 20.44
CA THR A 109 2.11 -38.07 21.52
C THR A 109 0.77 -38.81 21.38
N LEU A 110 -0.33 -38.09 21.16
CA LEU A 110 -1.66 -38.68 20.94
C LEU A 110 -1.70 -39.62 19.73
N ILE A 111 -1.09 -39.23 18.61
CA ILE A 111 -0.97 -40.08 17.40
C ILE A 111 -0.19 -41.35 17.73
N SER A 112 0.94 -41.24 18.45
CA SER A 112 1.74 -42.41 18.83
C SER A 112 0.97 -43.38 19.73
N SER A 113 0.25 -42.86 20.72
CA SER A 113 -0.60 -43.67 21.61
C SER A 113 -1.75 -44.33 20.85
N ALA A 114 -2.42 -43.59 19.96
CA ALA A 114 -3.51 -44.12 19.14
C ALA A 114 -3.03 -45.22 18.18
N LYS A 115 -1.85 -45.06 17.57
CA LYS A 115 -1.21 -46.10 16.74
C LYS A 115 -0.85 -47.34 17.56
N SER A 116 -0.39 -47.18 18.80
CA SER A 116 -0.14 -48.30 19.71
C SER A 116 -1.44 -49.06 20.02
N ILE A 117 -2.54 -48.36 20.30
CA ILE A 117 -3.86 -48.96 20.53
C ILE A 117 -4.35 -49.69 19.28
N LEU A 118 -4.21 -49.07 18.10
CA LEU A 118 -4.58 -49.68 16.83
C LEU A 118 -3.86 -51.02 16.62
N ASN A 119 -2.55 -51.08 16.88
CA ASN A 119 -1.77 -52.31 16.78
C ASN A 119 -2.28 -53.37 17.77
N GLN A 120 -2.54 -52.99 19.03
CA GLN A 120 -3.09 -53.91 20.03
C GLN A 120 -4.45 -54.49 19.62
N ILE A 121 -5.38 -53.66 19.13
CA ILE A 121 -6.69 -54.13 18.63
C ILE A 121 -6.50 -55.08 17.44
N SER A 122 -5.58 -54.74 16.54
CA SER A 122 -5.29 -55.53 15.34
C SER A 122 -4.75 -56.92 15.68
N ASP A 123 -3.98 -57.05 16.77
CA ASP A 123 -3.39 -58.30 17.24
C ASP A 123 -4.36 -59.19 18.05
N VAL A 124 -5.52 -58.69 18.51
CA VAL A 124 -6.51 -59.49 19.26
C VAL A 124 -7.10 -60.60 18.36
N PRO A 125 -7.00 -61.90 18.70
CA PRO A 125 -7.60 -62.98 17.91
C PRO A 125 -9.14 -62.91 17.97
N VAL A 126 -9.82 -63.15 16.83
CA VAL A 126 -11.28 -63.29 16.81
C VAL A 126 -11.65 -64.67 17.38
N GLN A 127 -12.14 -64.73 18.63
CA GLN A 127 -12.63 -65.97 19.21
C GLN A 127 -14.01 -66.33 18.66
N GLY A 128 -14.12 -67.49 18.01
CA GLY A 128 -15.40 -68.10 17.64
C GLY A 128 -15.91 -69.05 18.73
N LEU A 129 -17.23 -69.18 18.86
CA LEU A 129 -17.84 -70.30 19.60
C LEU A 129 -17.42 -71.63 18.93
N PRO A 130 -17.05 -72.67 19.69
CA PRO A 130 -16.73 -73.97 19.12
C PRO A 130 -17.91 -74.48 18.26
N GLY A 131 -17.66 -74.73 16.98
CA GLY A 131 -18.67 -75.25 16.03
C GLY A 131 -19.38 -74.20 15.15
N VAL A 132 -19.08 -72.90 15.30
CA VAL A 132 -19.59 -71.85 14.39
C VAL A 132 -18.51 -71.48 13.37
N SER A 133 -18.87 -71.51 12.08
CA SER A 133 -17.95 -71.14 10.98
C SER A 133 -17.42 -69.72 11.17
N THR A 134 -16.10 -69.58 11.35
CA THR A 134 -15.36 -68.30 11.35
C THR A 134 -15.33 -67.74 9.93
N THR A 135 -16.47 -67.25 9.46
CA THR A 135 -16.52 -66.40 8.27
C THR A 135 -16.21 -64.96 8.68
N ASN A 136 -15.79 -64.14 7.71
CA ASN A 136 -15.47 -62.72 7.90
C ASN A 136 -16.66 -61.85 8.40
N ASN A 137 -17.84 -62.43 8.64
CA ASN A 137 -19.07 -61.74 9.03
C ASN A 137 -19.56 -62.11 10.44
N SER A 138 -18.72 -62.70 11.31
CA SER A 138 -19.11 -62.93 12.70
C SER A 138 -19.26 -61.60 13.48
N LEU A 139 -20.18 -61.53 14.43
CA LEU A 139 -20.41 -60.31 15.21
C LEU A 139 -19.12 -59.77 15.90
N PRO A 140 -18.23 -60.62 16.48
CA PRO A 140 -16.95 -60.16 17.02
C PRO A 140 -15.98 -59.62 15.97
N ALA A 141 -15.95 -60.19 14.76
CA ALA A 141 -15.13 -59.70 13.65
C ALA A 141 -15.59 -58.31 13.19
N LEU A 142 -16.91 -58.11 13.05
CA LEU A 142 -17.49 -56.81 12.66
C LEU A 142 -17.24 -55.72 13.72
N ILE A 143 -17.30 -56.07 15.01
CA ILE A 143 -16.98 -55.13 16.10
C ILE A 143 -15.51 -54.71 16.02
N LYS A 144 -14.58 -55.67 15.88
CA LYS A 144 -13.15 -55.39 15.74
C LYS A 144 -12.85 -54.51 14.52
N GLU A 145 -13.42 -54.83 13.36
CA GLU A 145 -13.27 -54.01 12.14
C GLU A 145 -13.77 -52.58 12.35
N ARG A 146 -14.91 -52.41 13.02
CA ARG A 146 -15.46 -51.09 13.35
C ARG A 146 -14.53 -50.30 14.30
N GLU A 147 -13.96 -50.96 15.31
CA GLU A 147 -13.02 -50.32 16.25
C GLU A 147 -11.71 -49.89 15.57
N ILE A 148 -11.16 -50.74 14.69
CA ILE A 148 -10.01 -50.41 13.83
C ILE A 148 -10.34 -49.20 12.96
N ALA A 149 -11.48 -49.22 12.27
CA ALA A 149 -11.90 -48.11 11.41
C ALA A 149 -12.08 -46.80 12.21
N ASN A 150 -12.73 -46.84 13.38
CA ASN A 150 -12.90 -45.68 14.24
C ASN A 150 -11.54 -45.12 14.72
N THR A 151 -10.61 -46.00 15.11
CA THR A 151 -9.27 -45.59 15.57
C THR A 151 -8.45 -44.98 14.43
N GLN A 152 -8.52 -45.56 13.23
CA GLN A 152 -7.90 -45.02 12.02
C GLN A 152 -8.46 -43.64 11.64
N LEU A 153 -9.77 -43.43 11.76
CA LEU A 153 -10.39 -42.11 11.56
C LEU A 153 -9.88 -41.08 12.57
N MET A 154 -9.74 -41.46 13.84
CA MET A 154 -9.20 -40.58 14.89
C MET A 154 -7.74 -40.19 14.61
N ILE A 155 -6.89 -41.18 14.29
CA ILE A 155 -5.48 -40.95 13.90
C ILE A 155 -5.42 -39.99 12.72
N SER A 156 -6.23 -40.24 11.69
CA SER A 156 -6.28 -39.39 10.49
C SER A 156 -6.67 -37.94 10.83
N GLY A 157 -7.62 -37.73 11.75
CA GLY A 157 -8.00 -36.41 12.24
C GLY A 157 -6.87 -35.69 12.99
N TYR A 158 -6.13 -36.42 13.84
CA TYR A 158 -4.96 -35.87 14.52
C TYR A 158 -3.83 -35.54 13.55
N GLU A 159 -3.54 -36.41 12.58
CA GLU A 159 -2.50 -36.17 11.57
C GLU A 159 -2.82 -34.95 10.70
N GLN A 160 -4.09 -34.77 10.30
CA GLN A 160 -4.52 -33.57 9.58
C GLN A 160 -4.35 -32.30 10.43
N THR A 161 -4.67 -32.37 11.73
CA THR A 161 -4.51 -31.23 12.63
C THR A 161 -3.03 -30.91 12.86
N LEU A 162 -2.21 -31.94 13.06
CA LEU A 162 -0.76 -31.81 13.20
C LEU A 162 -0.14 -31.10 11.99
N GLU A 163 -0.55 -31.49 10.78
CA GLU A 163 -0.05 -30.87 9.56
C GLU A 163 -0.47 -29.39 9.44
N LYS A 164 -1.73 -29.06 9.76
CA LYS A 164 -2.19 -27.67 9.79
C LYS A 164 -1.36 -26.81 10.77
N LEU A 165 -1.08 -27.31 11.97
CA LEU A 165 -0.30 -26.57 12.96
C LEU A 165 1.16 -26.37 12.53
N LYS A 166 1.78 -27.37 11.90
CA LYS A 166 3.13 -27.23 11.32
C LYS A 166 3.18 -26.16 10.23
N ILE A 167 2.22 -26.20 9.30
CA ILE A 167 2.12 -25.20 8.23
C ILE A 167 1.98 -23.78 8.82
N LEU A 168 1.14 -23.62 9.85
CA LEU A 168 0.98 -22.32 10.52
C LEU A 168 2.27 -21.87 11.22
N LEU A 169 2.96 -22.77 11.90
CA LEU A 169 4.25 -22.49 12.55
C LEU A 169 5.30 -22.04 11.53
N ASP A 170 5.41 -22.75 10.41
CA ASP A 170 6.35 -22.42 9.33
C ASP A 170 6.03 -21.07 8.69
N LYS A 171 4.74 -20.80 8.42
CA LYS A 171 4.29 -19.50 7.92
C LYS A 171 4.59 -18.36 8.89
N LEU A 172 4.34 -18.56 10.20
CA LEU A 172 4.62 -17.58 11.24
C LEU A 172 6.12 -17.24 11.29
N ARG A 173 6.98 -18.26 11.25
CA ARG A 173 8.45 -18.10 11.20
C ARG A 173 8.91 -17.39 9.95
N ALA A 174 8.39 -17.79 8.78
CA ALA A 174 8.72 -17.18 7.50
C ALA A 174 8.31 -15.71 7.46
N PHE A 175 7.12 -15.37 7.98
CA PHE A 175 6.68 -13.99 8.13
C PHE A 175 7.60 -13.20 9.05
N ASN A 176 7.91 -13.72 10.24
CA ASN A 176 8.82 -13.06 11.19
C ASN A 176 10.20 -12.77 10.58
N ALA A 177 10.75 -13.70 9.79
CA ALA A 177 12.06 -13.54 9.16
C ALA A 177 12.09 -12.39 8.12
N LYS A 178 10.97 -12.09 7.47
CA LYS A 178 10.88 -11.06 6.43
C LYS A 178 10.16 -9.77 6.85
N SER A 179 9.42 -9.78 7.95
CA SER A 179 8.53 -8.67 8.31
C SER A 179 9.27 -7.37 8.63
N SER A 180 10.52 -7.42 9.11
CA SER A 180 11.36 -6.24 9.31
C SER A 180 11.58 -5.44 8.01
N THR A 181 11.57 -6.12 6.86
CA THR A 181 11.73 -5.49 5.54
C THR A 181 10.61 -4.51 5.20
N ILE A 182 9.45 -4.62 5.86
CA ILE A 182 8.30 -3.71 5.71
C ILE A 182 8.68 -2.29 6.14
N PHE A 183 9.65 -2.13 7.04
CA PHE A 183 10.01 -0.86 7.67
C PHE A 183 11.30 -0.24 7.11
N LYS A 184 11.96 -0.85 6.12
CA LYS A 184 13.26 -0.38 5.59
C LYS A 184 13.29 1.09 5.15
N ASP A 185 12.22 1.53 4.48
CA ASP A 185 12.15 2.91 3.98
C ASP A 185 12.13 3.93 5.14
N ILE A 186 11.58 3.55 6.31
CA ILE A 186 11.54 4.39 7.51
C ILE A 186 12.95 4.62 8.03
N ASP A 187 13.78 3.58 8.10
CA ASP A 187 15.15 3.71 8.62
C ASP A 187 15.97 4.69 7.77
N VAL A 188 15.88 4.56 6.44
CA VAL A 188 16.61 5.42 5.51
C VAL A 188 16.11 6.86 5.57
N LEU A 189 14.78 7.07 5.57
CA LEU A 189 14.20 8.41 5.66
C LEU A 189 14.48 9.07 7.01
N LYS A 190 14.40 8.31 8.11
CA LYS A 190 14.70 8.79 9.45
C LYS A 190 16.16 9.26 9.54
N GLN A 191 17.10 8.46 9.05
CA GLN A 191 18.52 8.84 9.03
C GLN A 191 18.75 10.15 8.25
N ALA A 192 18.13 10.29 7.09
CA ALA A 192 18.23 11.51 6.29
C ALA A 192 17.63 12.74 7.00
N VAL A 193 16.46 12.59 7.62
CA VAL A 193 15.80 13.65 8.39
C VAL A 193 16.62 14.04 9.61
N ASP A 194 17.13 13.07 10.38
CA ASP A 194 17.97 13.33 11.55
C ASP A 194 19.26 14.09 11.16
N GLN A 195 19.91 13.69 10.07
CA GLN A 195 21.08 14.39 9.55
C GLN A 195 20.76 15.84 9.16
N GLY A 196 19.64 16.06 8.46
CA GLY A 196 19.21 17.41 8.08
C GLY A 196 18.87 18.27 9.30
N LEU A 197 18.18 17.71 10.30
CA LEU A 197 17.88 18.38 11.57
C LEU A 197 19.16 18.80 12.31
N GLU A 198 20.16 17.93 12.38
CA GLU A 198 21.43 18.24 13.03
C GLU A 198 22.11 19.45 12.39
N GLN A 199 22.11 19.52 11.05
CA GLN A 199 22.68 20.64 10.31
C GLN A 199 21.94 21.96 10.55
N THR A 200 20.68 21.94 10.96
CA THR A 200 19.93 23.18 11.25
C THR A 200 20.40 23.90 12.52
N LYS A 201 21.09 23.20 13.42
CA LYS A 201 21.52 23.75 14.72
C LYS A 201 22.58 24.85 14.60
N THR A 202 23.32 24.91 13.51
CA THR A 202 24.40 25.90 13.26
C THR A 202 24.13 26.75 12.03
N SER A 203 22.85 27.06 11.78
CA SER A 203 22.37 27.67 10.53
C SER A 203 22.58 29.18 10.42
N TRP A 204 22.90 29.88 11.50
CA TRP A 204 23.01 31.34 11.53
C TRP A 204 24.43 31.81 11.87
N ASP A 205 24.99 32.66 11.02
CA ASP A 205 26.22 33.42 11.29
C ASP A 205 25.84 34.82 11.79
N GLY A 206 25.94 35.01 13.11
CA GLY A 206 25.62 36.28 13.75
C GLY A 206 26.61 37.42 13.45
N ILE A 207 27.83 37.11 13.01
CA ILE A 207 28.83 38.12 12.66
C ILE A 207 28.53 38.68 11.27
N ARG A 208 28.24 37.79 10.32
CA ARG A 208 27.91 38.17 8.94
C ARG A 208 26.45 38.56 8.75
N GLY A 209 25.57 38.20 9.69
CA GLY A 209 24.14 38.43 9.60
C GLY A 209 23.48 37.62 8.47
N VAL A 210 23.96 36.38 8.24
CA VAL A 210 23.49 35.53 7.14
C VAL A 210 23.24 34.10 7.59
N PHE A 211 22.37 33.40 6.85
CA PHE A 211 22.22 31.96 6.99
C PHE A 211 23.32 31.20 6.26
N LEU A 212 23.86 30.18 6.91
CA LEU A 212 24.88 29.29 6.38
C LEU A 212 24.23 28.06 5.76
N ILE A 213 24.65 27.71 4.55
CA ILE A 213 24.23 26.47 3.88
C ILE A 213 25.35 25.44 4.11
N PRO A 214 25.04 24.26 4.67
CA PRO A 214 26.01 23.17 4.81
C PRO A 214 26.58 22.75 3.46
N ASP A 215 27.87 22.42 3.42
CA ASP A 215 28.54 21.98 2.19
C ASP A 215 28.05 20.60 1.72
N ASN A 216 27.72 19.70 2.65
CA ASN A 216 27.17 18.38 2.36
C ASN A 216 25.65 18.36 2.59
N LEU A 217 24.90 18.12 1.51
CA LEU A 217 23.44 17.95 1.52
C LEU A 217 23.00 16.59 0.95
N ASP A 218 23.81 15.54 1.13
CA ASP A 218 23.51 14.21 0.59
C ASP A 218 22.19 13.64 1.15
N TRP A 219 21.85 13.98 2.39
CA TRP A 219 20.56 13.62 2.99
C TRP A 219 19.37 14.23 2.20
N ALA A 220 19.53 15.43 1.65
CA ALA A 220 18.50 16.08 0.84
C ALA A 220 18.36 15.37 -0.52
N ASN A 221 19.46 14.89 -1.10
CA ASN A 221 19.43 14.06 -2.31
C ASN A 221 18.70 12.73 -2.07
N THR A 222 18.93 12.08 -0.91
CA THR A 222 18.18 10.88 -0.51
C THR A 222 16.68 11.16 -0.46
N ILE A 223 16.25 12.22 0.21
CA ILE A 223 14.84 12.63 0.28
C ILE A 223 14.28 12.89 -1.13
N GLN A 224 15.02 13.60 -1.97
CA GLN A 224 14.59 13.89 -3.34
C GLN A 224 14.42 12.62 -4.17
N ASN A 225 15.27 11.62 -3.98
CA ASN A 225 15.15 10.33 -4.67
C ASN A 225 13.89 9.57 -4.24
N PHE A 226 13.54 9.57 -2.94
CA PHE A 226 12.27 9.02 -2.46
C PHE A 226 11.07 9.73 -3.06
N GLN A 227 11.10 11.07 -3.15
CA GLN A 227 10.04 11.82 -3.81
C GLN A 227 9.89 11.41 -5.28
N LYS A 228 11.00 11.37 -6.04
CA LYS A 228 10.98 11.00 -7.46
C LYS A 228 10.44 9.59 -7.66
N ALA A 229 10.86 8.64 -6.83
CA ALA A 229 10.37 7.27 -6.88
C ALA A 229 8.86 7.19 -6.60
N LYS A 230 8.36 7.97 -5.63
CA LYS A 230 6.92 8.08 -5.34
C LYS A 230 6.15 8.67 -6.52
N GLU A 231 6.64 9.75 -7.12
CA GLU A 231 6.03 10.39 -8.29
C GLU A 231 6.02 9.44 -9.49
N GLU A 232 7.10 8.71 -9.72
CA GLU A 232 7.18 7.73 -10.81
C GLU A 232 6.22 6.55 -10.59
N ALA A 233 6.11 6.04 -9.37
CA ALA A 233 5.16 4.98 -9.03
C ALA A 233 3.71 5.44 -9.22
N HIS A 234 3.38 6.67 -8.78
CA HIS A 234 2.08 7.27 -9.01
C HIS A 234 1.81 7.44 -10.52
N ARG A 235 2.77 7.97 -11.27
CA ARG A 235 2.68 8.10 -12.73
C ARG A 235 2.42 6.77 -13.41
N LYS A 236 3.15 5.71 -13.07
CA LYS A 236 2.93 4.35 -13.60
C LYS A 236 1.51 3.85 -13.26
N SER A 237 1.05 4.06 -12.03
CA SER A 237 -0.31 3.68 -11.63
C SER A 237 -1.38 4.42 -12.44
N MET A 238 -1.22 5.73 -12.66
CA MET A 238 -2.17 6.50 -13.47
C MET A 238 -2.16 6.06 -14.93
N MET A 239 -0.98 5.77 -15.48
CA MET A 239 -0.85 5.22 -16.83
C MET A 239 -1.58 3.88 -16.99
N GLU A 240 -1.49 2.97 -16.02
CA GLU A 240 -2.25 1.71 -16.03
C GLU A 240 -3.76 1.96 -15.96
N LYS A 241 -4.21 2.89 -15.12
CA LYS A 241 -5.62 3.29 -15.04
C LYS A 241 -6.13 3.92 -16.34
N LEU A 242 -5.26 4.56 -17.13
CA LEU A 242 -5.64 5.19 -18.40
C LEU A 242 -5.82 4.21 -19.57
N LYS A 243 -5.17 3.03 -19.54
CA LYS A 243 -5.22 2.03 -20.63
C LYS A 243 -6.62 1.66 -21.16
N PRO A 244 -7.66 1.49 -20.34
CA PRO A 244 -8.98 1.11 -20.85
C PRO A 244 -9.73 2.27 -21.51
N TYR A 245 -9.15 3.47 -21.56
CA TYR A 245 -9.80 4.67 -22.06
C TYR A 245 -9.13 5.24 -23.31
N LYS A 246 -9.92 5.93 -24.12
CA LYS A 246 -9.41 6.85 -25.13
C LYS A 246 -9.20 8.20 -24.46
N VAL A 247 -8.00 8.76 -24.62
CA VAL A 247 -7.67 10.09 -24.10
C VAL A 247 -7.69 11.09 -25.25
N TYR A 248 -8.41 12.19 -25.09
CA TYR A 248 -8.46 13.27 -26.06
C TYR A 248 -7.84 14.54 -25.48
N ALA A 249 -7.15 15.30 -26.33
CA ALA A 249 -6.60 16.62 -26.00
C ALA A 249 -7.15 17.65 -26.99
N TRP A 250 -7.78 18.71 -26.47
CA TRP A 250 -8.28 19.82 -27.28
C TRP A 250 -7.63 21.13 -26.84
N ARG A 251 -6.90 21.77 -27.75
CA ARG A 251 -6.28 23.07 -27.49
C ARG A 251 -7.32 24.16 -27.68
N PHE A 252 -7.72 24.77 -26.58
CA PHE A 252 -8.64 25.91 -26.56
C PHE A 252 -7.86 27.21 -26.39
N LYS A 253 -8.14 28.19 -27.24
CA LYS A 253 -7.66 29.56 -27.09
C LYS A 253 -8.80 30.42 -26.56
N ASP A 254 -8.64 30.92 -25.35
CA ASP A 254 -9.62 31.82 -24.73
C ASP A 254 -9.71 33.13 -25.53
N PRO A 255 -10.90 33.50 -26.07
CA PRO A 255 -11.07 34.71 -26.86
C PRO A 255 -10.83 36.01 -26.08
N SER A 256 -11.02 35.98 -24.75
CA SER A 256 -10.91 37.15 -23.88
C SER A 256 -9.48 37.39 -23.39
N THR A 257 -8.76 36.31 -23.07
CA THR A 257 -7.39 36.40 -22.51
C THR A 257 -6.30 36.04 -23.51
N ASN A 258 -6.66 35.55 -24.71
CA ASN A 258 -5.76 34.96 -25.71
C ASN A 258 -4.93 33.76 -25.18
N LYS A 259 -5.22 33.26 -23.97
CA LYS A 259 -4.49 32.16 -23.34
C LYS A 259 -4.87 30.85 -24.02
N VAL A 260 -3.86 30.07 -24.38
CA VAL A 260 -4.05 28.70 -24.90
C VAL A 260 -3.98 27.72 -23.73
N THR A 261 -4.97 26.85 -23.63
CA THR A 261 -5.05 25.77 -22.62
C THR A 261 -5.44 24.46 -23.29
N THR A 262 -4.83 23.36 -22.86
CA THR A 262 -5.21 22.02 -23.30
C THR A 262 -6.29 21.47 -22.37
N ASN A 263 -7.45 21.16 -22.95
CA ASN A 263 -8.53 20.45 -22.28
C ASN A 263 -8.37 18.95 -22.52
N TRP A 264 -8.41 18.18 -21.44
CA TRP A 264 -8.23 16.73 -21.45
C TRP A 264 -9.56 16.03 -21.22
N PHE A 265 -9.85 15.00 -22.01
CA PHE A 265 -11.05 14.18 -21.88
C PHE A 265 -10.71 12.70 -21.90
N ILE A 266 -11.49 11.91 -21.16
CA ILE A 266 -11.34 10.46 -21.08
C ILE A 266 -12.66 9.85 -21.53
N ASP A 267 -12.60 8.90 -22.46
CA ASP A 267 -13.76 8.21 -23.02
C ASP A 267 -13.63 6.70 -22.87
N LYS A 268 -14.74 6.03 -22.54
CA LYS A 268 -14.88 4.58 -22.64
C LYS A 268 -16.06 4.25 -23.53
N ASN A 269 -15.82 3.54 -24.64
CA ASN A 269 -16.86 3.06 -25.54
C ASN A 269 -17.81 4.16 -26.07
N GLY A 270 -17.29 5.36 -26.33
CA GLY A 270 -18.08 6.50 -26.82
C GLY A 270 -18.87 7.21 -25.72
N GLU A 271 -18.53 7.00 -24.45
CA GLU A 271 -19.06 7.75 -23.30
C GLU A 271 -17.94 8.48 -22.57
N ARG A 272 -18.18 9.75 -22.26
CA ARG A 272 -17.26 10.54 -21.44
C ARG A 272 -17.22 9.99 -20.02
N ILE A 273 -16.01 9.89 -19.49
CA ILE A 273 -15.73 9.51 -18.11
C ILE A 273 -15.22 10.74 -17.36
N PHE A 274 -15.84 11.03 -16.22
CA PHE A 274 -15.45 12.09 -15.31
C PHE A 274 -14.72 11.46 -14.12
N ASP A 275 -13.40 11.40 -14.22
CA ASP A 275 -12.53 10.91 -13.15
C ASP A 275 -11.56 12.02 -12.78
N GLN A 276 -11.79 12.65 -11.63
CA GLN A 276 -11.04 13.81 -11.19
C GLN A 276 -9.54 13.50 -11.03
N GLU A 277 -9.19 12.31 -10.54
CA GLU A 277 -7.79 11.92 -10.33
C GLU A 277 -7.05 11.84 -11.68
N LEU A 278 -7.66 11.16 -12.66
CA LEU A 278 -7.08 11.03 -13.99
C LEU A 278 -7.07 12.35 -14.77
N GLU A 279 -8.11 13.17 -14.64
CA GLU A 279 -8.16 14.49 -15.26
C GLU A 279 -7.08 15.43 -14.71
N ASP A 280 -6.87 15.44 -13.38
CA ASP A 280 -5.82 16.25 -12.77
C ASP A 280 -4.41 15.73 -13.11
N PHE A 281 -4.25 14.42 -13.21
CA PHE A 281 -3.02 13.81 -13.72
C PHE A 281 -2.73 14.26 -15.16
N LEU A 282 -3.72 14.22 -16.06
CA LEU A 282 -3.57 14.67 -17.45
C LEU A 282 -3.34 16.18 -17.56
N LYS A 283 -3.98 17.01 -16.74
CA LYS A 283 -3.70 18.45 -16.68
C LYS A 283 -2.24 18.74 -16.32
N LYS A 284 -1.66 17.95 -15.41
CA LYS A 284 -0.31 18.15 -14.92
C LYS A 284 0.77 17.55 -15.83
N HIS A 285 0.51 16.38 -16.41
CA HIS A 285 1.53 15.58 -17.11
C HIS A 285 1.17 15.24 -18.57
N GLY A 286 -0.04 15.55 -19.02
CA GLY A 286 -0.56 15.06 -20.31
C GLY A 286 0.27 15.47 -21.53
N GLU A 287 0.84 16.68 -21.52
CA GLU A 287 1.71 17.16 -22.61
C GLU A 287 2.99 16.32 -22.80
N GLU A 288 3.45 15.65 -21.74
CA GLU A 288 4.61 14.75 -21.77
C GLU A 288 4.23 13.36 -22.31
N LEU A 289 2.94 13.02 -22.35
CA LEU A 289 2.40 11.70 -22.69
C LEU A 289 2.10 11.55 -24.19
N LYS A 290 3.00 12.04 -25.05
CA LYS A 290 2.83 11.95 -26.51
C LYS A 290 2.59 10.49 -26.94
N GLY A 291 1.55 10.28 -27.75
CA GLY A 291 1.13 8.96 -28.22
C GLY A 291 0.14 8.23 -27.31
N VAL A 292 -0.17 8.77 -26.12
CA VAL A 292 -1.21 8.23 -25.22
C VAL A 292 -2.58 8.83 -25.52
N TYR A 293 -2.60 10.04 -26.10
CA TYR A 293 -3.81 10.80 -26.40
C TYR A 293 -3.94 11.10 -27.89
N LYS A 294 -5.17 11.36 -28.34
CA LYS A 294 -5.49 11.91 -29.66
C LYS A 294 -5.75 13.41 -29.53
N GLU A 295 -4.99 14.22 -30.25
CA GLU A 295 -5.36 15.63 -30.45
C GLU A 295 -6.61 15.70 -31.33
N ILE A 296 -7.62 16.46 -30.90
CA ILE A 296 -8.90 16.59 -31.62
C ILE A 296 -9.18 18.05 -31.98
N SER A 297 -9.80 18.25 -33.14
CA SER A 297 -10.28 19.56 -33.58
C SER A 297 -11.57 19.97 -32.87
N TRP A 298 -12.02 21.20 -33.10
CA TRP A 298 -13.32 21.67 -32.63
C TRP A 298 -14.47 20.84 -33.22
N GLU A 299 -14.41 20.53 -34.52
CA GLU A 299 -15.43 19.76 -35.23
C GLU A 299 -15.55 18.35 -34.65
N GLU A 300 -14.42 17.66 -34.44
CA GLU A 300 -14.40 16.33 -33.83
C GLU A 300 -14.94 16.36 -32.39
N LEU A 301 -14.59 17.38 -31.60
CA LEU A 301 -15.10 17.56 -30.24
C LEU A 301 -16.61 17.82 -30.23
N LEU A 302 -17.10 18.62 -31.18
CA LEU A 302 -18.53 18.92 -31.33
C LEU A 302 -19.32 17.67 -31.72
N GLU A 303 -18.78 16.83 -32.61
CA GLU A 303 -19.39 15.54 -32.96
C GLU A 303 -19.50 14.61 -31.74
N LEU A 304 -18.42 14.52 -30.94
CA LEU A 304 -18.43 13.75 -29.70
C LEU A 304 -19.48 14.29 -28.70
N ASP A 305 -19.57 15.61 -28.53
CA ASP A 305 -20.55 16.25 -27.65
C ASP A 305 -22.00 16.01 -28.13
N GLN A 306 -22.27 16.16 -29.42
CA GLN A 306 -23.59 15.92 -29.98
C GLN A 306 -23.99 14.44 -29.87
N ALA A 307 -23.06 13.52 -30.13
CA ALA A 307 -23.30 12.09 -29.97
C ALA A 307 -23.61 11.74 -28.50
N ALA A 308 -22.91 12.36 -27.55
CA ALA A 308 -23.17 12.17 -26.13
C ALA A 308 -24.56 12.72 -25.73
N ARG A 309 -24.93 13.93 -26.18
CA ARG A 309 -26.26 14.52 -25.93
C ARG A 309 -27.42 13.66 -26.46
N ARG A 310 -27.25 13.00 -27.61
CA ARG A 310 -28.27 12.10 -28.18
C ARG A 310 -28.56 10.90 -27.28
N LYS A 311 -27.60 10.48 -26.44
CA LYS A 311 -27.80 9.39 -25.48
C LYS A 311 -28.66 9.80 -24.28
N GLY A 312 -28.77 11.09 -23.98
CA GLY A 312 -29.68 11.62 -22.96
C GLY A 312 -29.29 11.33 -21.51
N ASP A 313 -28.06 10.87 -21.25
CA ASP A 313 -27.56 10.50 -19.91
C ASP A 313 -26.94 11.68 -19.13
N GLY A 314 -26.94 12.88 -19.73
CA GLY A 314 -26.40 14.11 -19.13
C GLY A 314 -24.89 14.24 -19.19
N LYS A 315 -24.15 13.25 -19.72
CA LYS A 315 -22.69 13.31 -19.87
C LYS A 315 -22.34 14.02 -21.17
N ASN A 316 -21.60 15.12 -21.09
CA ASN A 316 -21.27 15.96 -22.24
C ASN A 316 -19.78 16.31 -22.26
N TYR A 317 -19.23 16.55 -23.44
CA TYR A 317 -17.82 16.92 -23.63
C TYR A 317 -17.59 18.42 -23.44
N LEU A 318 -18.60 19.23 -23.74
CA LEU A 318 -18.54 20.69 -23.66
C LEU A 318 -19.45 21.22 -22.55
N THR A 319 -18.95 22.22 -21.80
CA THR A 319 -19.79 23.05 -20.93
C THR A 319 -20.39 24.22 -21.69
N ARG A 320 -21.49 24.83 -21.21
CA ARG A 320 -22.16 25.96 -21.89
C ARG A 320 -21.23 27.14 -22.22
N HIS A 321 -20.19 27.35 -21.44
CA HIS A 321 -19.22 28.45 -21.63
C HIS A 321 -18.13 28.12 -22.68
N GLN A 322 -18.00 26.86 -23.08
CA GLN A 322 -17.01 26.39 -24.07
C GLN A 322 -17.60 26.24 -25.47
N VAL A 323 -18.93 26.36 -25.61
CA VAL A 323 -19.58 26.48 -26.91
C VAL A 323 -19.42 27.93 -27.36
N PRO A 324 -18.72 28.22 -28.48
CA PRO A 324 -18.65 29.55 -29.03
C PRO A 324 -20.07 30.10 -29.18
N ASN A 325 -20.29 31.37 -28.86
CA ASN A 325 -21.48 32.08 -29.32
C ASN A 325 -21.39 32.11 -30.85
N VAL A 326 -21.89 31.06 -31.50
CA VAL A 326 -22.12 31.08 -32.93
C VAL A 326 -23.33 32.00 -33.06
N GLY A 327 -23.05 33.27 -33.37
CA GLY A 327 -24.08 34.24 -33.71
C GLY A 327 -24.96 33.61 -34.79
N VAL A 328 -26.25 33.54 -34.49
CA VAL A 328 -27.30 33.25 -35.48
C VAL A 328 -27.36 34.40 -36.46
#